data_AF-A0AAN7QIY3-F1
#
_entry.id   AF-A0AAN7QIY3-F1
#
_cell.length_a   1.000
_cell.length_b   1.000
_cell.length_c   1.000
_cell.angle_alpha   90.00
_cell.angle_beta   90.00
_cell.angle_gamma   90.00
#
_symmetry.space_group_name_H-M   'P 1'
#
loop_
_entity.id
_entity.type
_entity.pdbx_description
1 polymer ?
#
loop_
_entity_poly.entity_id
_entity_poly.type
_entity_poly.pdbx_seq_one_letter_code
_entity_poly.pdbx_strand_id
1 'polypeptide(L)'
;MDKLQVLWDEKQAGHQNHDNEIHAILEELYEDGQMDAPAEICEIFTCPICRDVMLSAIHMCDLGHSFCESCYYNIDKCAMCRNNIGALRNYNLEQIRSNFIFQCNNKDEGCTYKGLPPDLRRHEKQCSYATS
;
A
#
# COMPACT_ATOMS: atom_id res chain seq x y z
N MET A 1 -15.01 37.73 31.94
CA MET A 1 -14.12 36.91 31.08
C MET A 1 -13.47 37.84 30.08
N ASP A 2 -12.17 37.71 29.85
CA ASP A 2 -11.43 38.57 28.92
C ASP A 2 -11.94 38.33 27.49
N LYS A 3 -12.34 39.39 26.79
CA LYS A 3 -12.86 39.31 25.42
C LYS A 3 -11.84 38.70 24.47
N LEU A 4 -10.54 38.85 24.75
CA LEU A 4 -9.48 38.25 23.96
C LEU A 4 -9.47 36.72 24.10
N GLN A 5 -9.70 36.18 25.30
CA GLN A 5 -9.76 34.74 25.51
C GLN A 5 -10.95 34.12 24.76
N VAL A 6 -12.13 34.75 24.84
CA VAL A 6 -13.34 34.28 24.13
C VAL A 6 -13.11 34.25 22.62
N LEU A 7 -12.51 35.30 22.05
CA LEU A 7 -12.20 35.35 20.62
C LEU A 7 -11.14 34.33 20.18
N TRP A 8 -10.19 33.99 21.07
CA TRP A 8 -9.19 32.93 20.80
C TRP A 8 -9.83 31.55 20.83
N ASP A 9 -10.68 31.28 21.82
CA ASP A 9 -11.40 30.02 21.97
C ASP A 9 -12.37 29.81 20.79
N GLU A 10 -13.09 30.86 20.36
CA GLU A 10 -13.97 30.83 19.18
C GLU A 10 -13.20 30.57 17.87
N LYS A 11 -12.02 31.17 17.70
CA LYS A 11 -11.16 30.91 16.54
C LYS A 11 -10.62 29.48 16.52
N GLN A 12 -10.20 28.96 17.67
CA GLN A 12 -9.72 27.59 17.78
C GLN A 12 -10.84 26.57 17.55
N ALA A 13 -12.03 26.82 18.10
CA ALA A 13 -13.21 26.01 17.83
C ALA A 13 -13.59 26.05 16.34
N GLY A 14 -13.48 27.21 15.67
CA GLY A 14 -13.69 27.33 14.22
C GLY A 14 -12.71 26.51 13.38
N HIS A 15 -11.41 26.52 13.73
CA HIS A 15 -10.42 25.68 13.07
C HIS A 15 -10.65 24.18 13.34
N GLN A 16 -10.96 23.81 14.59
CA GLN A 16 -11.27 22.42 14.96
C GLN A 16 -12.53 21.91 14.25
N ASN A 17 -13.56 22.74 14.10
CA ASN A 17 -14.77 22.39 13.37
C ASN A 17 -14.48 22.18 11.87
N HIS A 18 -13.65 23.02 11.28
CA HIS A 18 -13.26 22.87 9.87
C HIS A 18 -12.43 21.59 9.63
N ASP A 19 -11.51 21.26 10.54
CA ASP A 19 -10.72 20.02 10.46
C ASP A 19 -11.62 18.78 10.62
N ASN A 20 -12.60 18.82 11.53
CA ASN A 20 -13.56 17.73 11.72
C ASN A 20 -14.50 17.55 10.52
N GLU A 21 -14.92 18.64 9.87
CA GLU A 21 -15.73 18.60 8.65
C GLU A 21 -14.94 17.99 7.48
N ILE A 22 -13.65 18.33 7.32
CA ILE A 22 -12.79 17.70 6.33
C ILE A 22 -12.66 16.20 6.60
N HIS A 23 -12.45 15.80 7.85
CA HIS A 23 -12.37 14.38 8.22
C HIS A 23 -13.67 13.62 7.93
N ALA A 24 -14.83 14.18 8.27
CA ALA A 24 -16.12 13.58 7.98
C ALA A 24 -16.37 13.46 6.47
N ILE A 25 -16.00 14.47 5.68
CA ILE A 25 -16.10 14.43 4.21
C ILE A 25 -15.17 13.36 3.63
N LEU A 26 -13.95 13.21 4.15
CA LEU A 26 -13.05 12.14 3.72
C LEU A 26 -13.60 10.75 4.07
N GLU A 27 -14.21 10.58 5.24
CA GLU A 27 -14.87 9.32 5.62
C GLU A 27 -16.12 9.01 4.77
N GLU A 28 -16.87 10.03 4.35
CA GLU A 28 -18.03 9.87 3.44
C GLU A 28 -17.63 9.66 1.96
N LEU A 29 -16.51 10.24 1.52
CA LEU A 29 -16.02 10.11 0.13
C LEU A 29 -15.18 8.85 -0.09
N TYR A 30 -14.61 8.27 0.97
CA TYR A 30 -13.82 7.05 0.93
C TYR A 30 -14.41 6.04 1.90
N GLU A 31 -15.30 5.17 1.42
CA GLU A 31 -15.77 4.00 2.19
C GLU A 31 -14.54 3.25 2.73
N ASP A 32 -14.34 3.29 4.06
CA ASP A 32 -13.22 2.71 4.81
C ASP A 32 -11.80 3.27 4.55
N GLY A 33 -11.65 4.43 3.90
CA GLY A 33 -10.33 5.05 3.68
C GLY A 33 -9.41 4.29 2.71
N GLN A 34 -9.98 3.38 1.90
CA GLN A 34 -9.25 2.53 0.98
C GLN A 34 -9.29 3.13 -0.43
N MET A 35 -8.14 3.16 -1.11
CA MET A 35 -8.00 3.78 -2.43
C MET A 35 -7.52 2.77 -3.47
N ASP A 36 -8.11 2.79 -4.67
CA ASP A 36 -7.49 2.18 -5.84
C ASP A 36 -6.08 2.77 -5.99
N ALA A 37 -5.05 1.93 -6.00
CA ALA A 37 -3.69 2.43 -6.20
C ALA A 37 -3.56 3.03 -7.61
N PRO A 38 -3.14 4.31 -7.73
CA PRO A 38 -2.71 4.86 -9.01
C PRO A 38 -1.64 3.98 -9.67
N ALA A 39 -1.50 4.03 -11.00
CA ALA A 39 -0.57 3.17 -11.72
C ALA A 39 0.88 3.32 -11.20
N GLU A 40 1.30 4.55 -10.93
CA GLU A 40 2.63 4.88 -10.40
C GLU A 40 2.84 4.31 -9.00
N ILE A 41 1.78 4.26 -8.19
CA ILE A 41 1.82 3.65 -6.86
C ILE A 41 1.85 2.13 -6.96
N CYS A 42 1.08 1.54 -7.89
CA CYS A 42 1.13 0.10 -8.16
C CYS A 42 2.55 -0.37 -8.51
N GLU A 43 3.28 0.41 -9.30
CA GLU A 43 4.66 0.08 -9.67
C GLU A 43 5.60 -0.03 -8.46
N ILE A 44 5.44 0.84 -7.45
CA ILE A 44 6.22 0.78 -6.20
C ILE A 44 6.00 -0.55 -5.46
N PHE A 45 4.77 -1.07 -5.53
CA PHE A 45 4.40 -2.34 -4.90
C PHE A 45 4.62 -3.56 -5.79
N THR A 46 5.17 -3.39 -6.99
CA THR A 46 5.40 -4.48 -7.94
C THR A 46 6.81 -5.03 -7.78
N CYS A 47 6.95 -6.35 -7.64
CA CYS A 47 8.25 -6.99 -7.56
C CYS A 47 9.00 -6.83 -8.89
N PRO A 48 10.28 -6.40 -8.89
CA PRO A 48 11.04 -6.24 -10.13
C PRO A 48 11.39 -7.57 -10.80
N ILE A 49 11.22 -8.71 -10.12
CA ILE A 49 11.57 -10.05 -10.62
C ILE A 49 10.35 -10.74 -11.23
N CYS A 50 9.33 -11.03 -10.43
CA CYS A 50 8.13 -11.74 -10.91
C CYS A 50 7.07 -10.81 -11.51
N ARG A 51 7.19 -9.49 -11.33
CA ARG A 51 6.22 -8.47 -11.80
C ARG A 51 4.85 -8.55 -11.12
N ASP A 52 4.74 -9.33 -10.05
CA ASP A 52 3.56 -9.40 -9.21
C ASP A 52 3.55 -8.30 -8.16
N VAL A 53 2.35 -7.89 -7.73
CA VAL A 53 2.17 -7.10 -6.53
C VAL A 53 2.73 -7.88 -5.33
N MET A 54 3.63 -7.23 -4.58
CA MET A 54 4.26 -7.79 -3.39
C MET A 54 3.25 -7.86 -2.25
N LEU A 55 2.43 -8.91 -2.20
CA LEU A 55 1.38 -9.06 -1.19
C LEU A 55 1.89 -9.59 0.15
N SER A 56 2.96 -10.37 0.19
CA SER A 56 3.56 -10.94 1.43
C SER A 56 4.54 -9.98 2.10
N ALA A 57 5.49 -10.50 2.89
CA ALA A 57 6.57 -9.68 3.43
C ALA A 57 7.37 -9.04 2.29
N ILE A 58 7.72 -7.77 2.44
CA ILE A 58 8.53 -7.03 1.48
C ILE A 58 9.95 -6.95 2.01
N HIS A 59 10.92 -7.52 1.30
CA HIS A 59 12.32 -7.55 1.70
C HIS A 59 13.13 -6.53 0.91
N MET A 60 14.22 -6.03 1.50
CA MET A 60 15.10 -5.04 0.89
C MET A 60 16.54 -5.49 0.85
N CYS A 61 17.24 -5.13 -0.23
CA CYS A 61 18.70 -5.16 -0.24
C CYS A 61 19.29 -4.06 0.65
N ASP A 62 20.60 -4.12 0.90
CA ASP A 62 21.31 -3.17 1.76
C ASP A 62 21.27 -1.70 1.25
N LEU A 63 20.84 -1.49 0.01
CA LEU A 63 20.65 -0.17 -0.62
C LEU A 63 19.18 0.22 -0.83
N GLY A 64 18.22 -0.58 -0.36
CA GLY A 64 16.80 -0.21 -0.32
C GLY A 64 15.90 -0.70 -1.47
N HIS A 65 16.39 -1.47 -2.44
CA HIS A 65 15.53 -2.07 -3.47
C HIS A 65 14.65 -3.17 -2.87
N SER A 66 13.35 -3.14 -3.17
CA SER A 66 12.34 -4.01 -2.56
C SER A 66 11.97 -5.21 -3.44
N PHE A 67 11.66 -6.35 -2.79
CA PHE A 67 11.32 -7.63 -3.41
C PHE A 67 10.20 -8.33 -2.64
N CYS A 68 9.38 -9.14 -3.32
CA CYS A 68 8.48 -10.05 -2.63
C CYS A 68 9.28 -11.16 -1.93
N GLU A 69 8.69 -11.73 -0.88
CA GLU A 69 9.28 -12.81 -0.07
C GLU A 69 9.75 -14.00 -0.92
N SER A 70 8.95 -14.45 -1.89
CA SER A 70 9.31 -15.59 -2.74
C SER A 70 10.55 -15.31 -3.59
N CYS A 71 10.63 -14.15 -4.26
CA CYS A 71 11.79 -13.81 -5.07
C CYS A 71 13.02 -13.51 -4.22
N TYR A 72 12.86 -12.88 -3.05
CA TYR A 72 13.96 -12.59 -2.12
C TYR A 72 14.72 -13.86 -1.71
N TYR A 73 14.01 -14.96 -1.39
CA TYR A 73 14.66 -16.21 -1.01
C TYR A 73 15.32 -16.97 -2.17
N ASN A 74 15.09 -16.55 -3.42
CA ASN A 74 15.62 -17.19 -4.62
C ASN A 74 16.81 -16.43 -5.24
N ILE A 75 17.34 -15.40 -4.58
CA ILE A 75 18.46 -14.59 -5.07
C ILE A 75 19.56 -14.44 -4.01
N ASP A 76 20.81 -14.40 -4.45
CA ASP A 76 21.99 -14.14 -3.60
C ASP A 76 22.43 -12.67 -3.63
N LYS A 77 22.07 -11.95 -4.69
CA LYS A 77 22.37 -10.54 -4.92
C LYS A 77 21.13 -9.80 -5.41
N CYS A 78 21.08 -8.50 -5.11
CA CYS A 78 20.05 -7.60 -5.59
C CYS A 78 19.99 -7.60 -7.13
N ALA A 79 18.83 -7.92 -7.70
CA ALA A 79 18.62 -7.92 -9.16
C ALA A 79 18.75 -6.51 -9.79
N MET A 80 18.62 -5.45 -8.99
CA MET A 80 18.67 -4.06 -9.48
C MET A 80 20.07 -3.44 -9.39
N CYS A 81 20.77 -3.62 -8.26
CA CYS A 81 22.08 -2.97 -8.03
C CYS A 81 23.25 -3.94 -7.83
N ARG A 82 23.02 -5.25 -7.87
CA ARG A 82 24.03 -6.32 -7.73
C ARG A 82 24.78 -6.35 -6.38
N ASN A 83 24.35 -5.54 -5.40
CA ASN A 83 24.84 -5.61 -4.02
C ASN A 83 24.25 -6.80 -3.27
N ASN A 84 24.75 -7.06 -2.07
CA ASN A 84 24.23 -8.08 -1.18
C ASN A 84 22.73 -7.88 -0.92
N ILE A 85 21.96 -8.97 -0.89
CA ILE A 85 20.51 -8.93 -0.69
C ILE A 85 20.13 -8.62 0.76
N GLY A 86 21.07 -8.72 1.69
CA GLY A 86 20.84 -8.37 3.10
C GLY A 86 19.77 -9.23 3.77
N ALA A 87 19.31 -8.80 4.94
CA ALA A 87 18.24 -9.47 5.72
C ALA A 87 17.13 -8.50 6.15
N LEU A 88 17.01 -7.35 5.46
CA LEU A 88 16.10 -6.28 5.85
C LEU A 88 14.69 -6.53 5.31
N ARG A 89 13.69 -6.14 6.12
CA ARG A 89 12.26 -6.14 5.77
C ARG A 89 11.71 -4.73 5.80
N ASN A 90 10.90 -4.37 4.81
CA ASN A 90 10.33 -3.04 4.62
C ASN A 90 8.94 -2.92 5.24
N TYR A 91 8.88 -2.87 6.57
CA TYR A 91 7.62 -2.72 7.30
C TYR A 91 6.85 -1.46 6.91
N ASN A 92 7.54 -0.35 6.64
CA ASN A 92 6.90 0.89 6.23
C ASN A 92 6.16 0.72 4.91
N LEU A 93 6.79 0.09 3.92
CA LEU A 93 6.13 -0.15 2.63
C LEU A 93 4.96 -1.14 2.78
N GLU A 94 5.06 -2.13 3.66
CA GLU A 94 3.93 -3.01 3.98
C GLU A 94 2.75 -2.27 4.62
N GLN A 95 3.01 -1.31 5.51
CA GLN A 95 1.97 -0.46 6.13
C GLN A 95 1.37 0.53 5.14
N ILE A 96 2.16 1.09 4.22
CA ILE A 96 1.63 1.98 3.19
C ILE A 96 0.72 1.17 2.25
N ARG A 97 1.18 -0.03 1.82
CA ARG A 97 0.42 -0.94 0.96
C ARG A 97 -0.97 -1.27 1.51
N SER A 98 -1.14 -1.38 2.83
CA SER A 98 -2.44 -1.80 3.41
C SER A 98 -3.57 -0.80 3.20
N ASN A 99 -3.27 0.43 2.76
CA ASN A 99 -4.27 1.45 2.46
C ASN A 99 -4.78 1.40 1.01
N PHE A 100 -4.22 0.49 0.19
CA PHE A 100 -4.49 0.43 -1.24
C PHE A 100 -5.20 -0.85 -1.66
N ILE A 101 -6.13 -0.70 -2.59
CA ILE A 101 -6.75 -1.78 -3.35
C ILE A 101 -5.90 -2.05 -4.59
N PHE A 102 -5.61 -3.33 -4.83
CA PHE A 102 -4.83 -3.78 -5.97
C PHE A 102 -5.65 -4.72 -6.85
N GLN A 103 -5.30 -4.77 -8.14
CA GLN A 103 -5.83 -5.75 -9.08
C GLN A 103 -5.06 -7.07 -8.98
N CYS A 104 -5.76 -8.19 -9.18
CA CYS A 104 -5.16 -9.52 -9.26
C CYS A 104 -4.02 -9.58 -10.27
N ASN A 105 -2.95 -10.30 -9.92
CA ASN A 105 -1.80 -10.51 -10.81
C ASN A 105 -2.20 -11.24 -12.10
N ASN A 106 -3.25 -12.07 -12.08
CA ASN A 106 -3.81 -12.74 -13.27
C ASN A 106 -4.72 -11.83 -14.13
N LYS A 107 -4.57 -10.51 -14.04
CA LYS A 107 -5.37 -9.55 -14.82
C LYS A 107 -5.19 -9.70 -16.33
N ASP A 108 -3.98 -10.03 -16.76
CA ASP A 108 -3.66 -10.19 -18.18
C ASP A 108 -4.30 -11.47 -18.75
N GLU A 109 -4.61 -12.44 -17.89
CA GLU A 109 -5.38 -13.65 -18.20
C GLU A 109 -6.90 -13.43 -18.14
N GLY A 110 -7.35 -12.25 -17.73
CA GLY A 110 -8.77 -11.86 -17.69
C GLY A 110 -9.38 -11.74 -16.30
N CYS A 111 -8.60 -11.89 -15.21
CA CYS A 111 -9.12 -11.69 -13.87
C CYS A 111 -9.42 -10.21 -13.58
N THR A 112 -10.68 -9.90 -13.26
CA THR A 112 -11.11 -8.53 -12.93
C THR A 112 -11.17 -8.25 -11.42
N TYR A 113 -10.81 -9.22 -10.59
CA TYR A 113 -10.86 -9.07 -9.15
C TYR A 113 -9.87 -8.00 -8.66
N LYS A 114 -10.35 -7.16 -7.75
CA LYS A 114 -9.58 -6.18 -7.00
C LYS A 114 -9.87 -6.34 -5.52
N GLY A 115 -8.89 -6.07 -4.67
CA GLY A 115 -9.10 -6.06 -3.22
C GLY A 115 -7.88 -5.56 -2.45
N LEU A 116 -8.08 -5.39 -1.15
CA LEU A 116 -6.98 -5.14 -0.22
C LEU A 116 -6.00 -6.32 -0.18
N PRO A 117 -4.74 -6.11 0.26
CA PRO A 117 -3.72 -7.16 0.24
C PRO A 117 -4.11 -8.48 0.93
N PRO A 118 -4.81 -8.51 2.09
CA PRO A 118 -5.26 -9.76 2.69
C PRO A 118 -6.27 -10.53 1.82
N ASP A 119 -7.24 -9.83 1.26
CA ASP A 119 -8.29 -10.43 0.42
C ASP A 119 -7.76 -10.83 -0.95
N LEU A 120 -6.91 -9.99 -1.54
CA LEU A 120 -6.27 -10.29 -2.81
C LEU A 120 -5.37 -11.53 -2.71
N ARG A 121 -4.59 -11.66 -1.64
CA ARG A 121 -3.78 -12.87 -1.40
C ARG A 121 -4.64 -14.11 -1.27
N ARG A 122 -5.80 -14.00 -0.61
CA ARG A 122 -6.76 -15.11 -0.48
C ARG A 122 -7.36 -15.47 -1.83
N HIS A 123 -7.72 -14.46 -2.62
CA HIS A 123 -8.21 -14.63 -3.98
C HIS A 123 -7.18 -15.35 -4.86
N GLU A 124 -5.91 -14.91 -4.86
CA GLU A 124 -4.87 -15.44 -5.76
C GLU A 124 -4.58 -16.94 -5.55
N LYS A 125 -4.73 -17.44 -4.31
CA LYS A 125 -4.60 -18.88 -4.01
C LYS A 125 -5.65 -19.77 -4.67
N GLN A 126 -6.77 -19.19 -5.08
CA GLN A 126 -7.93 -19.90 -5.64
C GLN A 126 -8.44 -19.21 -6.92
N CYS A 127 -7.59 -18.41 -7.56
CA CYS A 127 -7.97 -17.64 -8.73
C CYS A 127 -8.21 -18.60 -9.90
N SER A 128 -9.39 -18.53 -10.51
CA SER A 128 -9.76 -19.37 -11.65
C SER A 128 -8.94 -19.08 -12.92
N TYR A 129 -8.25 -17.93 -12.94
CA TYR A 129 -7.38 -17.49 -14.03
C TYR A 129 -5.90 -17.80 -13.76
N ALA A 130 -5.55 -18.46 -12.65
CA ALA A 130 -4.18 -18.90 -12.42
C ALA A 130 -3.81 -19.96 -13.46
N THR A 131 -2.84 -19.65 -14.32
CA THR A 131 -2.28 -20.61 -15.26
C THR A 131 -1.42 -21.63 -14.49
N SER A 132 -1.63 -22.92 -14.79
CA SER A 132 -0.88 -24.05 -14.19
C SER A 132 0.50 -24.22 -14.79
#